data_AF-A0A060CB07-F1
#
_entry.id   AF-A0A060CB07-F1
#
_cell.length_a   1.000
_cell.length_b   1.000
_cell.length_c   1.000
_cell.angle_alpha   90.00
_cell.angle_beta   90.00
_cell.angle_gamma   90.00
#
_symmetry.space_group_name_H-M   'P 1'
#
loop_
_entity.id
_entity.type
_entity.pdbx_description
1 polymer ?
#
loop_
_entity_poly.entity_id
_entity_poly.type
_entity_poly.pdbx_seq_one_letter_code
_entity_poly.pdbx_strand_id
1 'polypeptide(L)'
;NISVRTVIDLDWEYPAIEGFQDILSAFGQQNFTALIQQLRSALGAQYQISFASGGFQQYLDSSVEWKKIMPLVNNVNIMSYDLVNGYSKVTGHHTPLFSSRPKEESLDNAVQYLLRLGIPPQKIIMGSAFLHQNLGKMSPRKTMVCIILVSIRT
;
A
#
# COMPACT_ATOMS: atom_id res chain seq x y z
N ASN A 1 4.00 4.48 31.34
CA ASN A 1 2.70 3.92 30.92
C ASN A 1 2.77 3.51 29.47
N ILE A 2 2.83 2.20 29.20
CA ILE A 2 2.70 1.67 27.83
C ILE A 2 1.20 1.56 27.55
N SER A 3 0.68 2.37 26.62
CA SER A 3 -0.70 2.27 26.17
C SER A 3 -0.76 1.24 25.05
N VAL A 4 -1.32 0.06 25.33
CA VAL A 4 -1.61 -0.93 24.29
C VAL A 4 -2.88 -0.49 23.56
N ARG A 5 -2.80 -0.27 22.25
CA ARG A 5 -3.95 -0.01 21.39
C ARG A 5 -4.08 -1.14 20.37
N THR A 6 -5.30 -1.64 20.18
CA THR A 6 -5.58 -2.63 19.15
C THR A 6 -5.61 -1.95 17.78
N VAL A 7 -4.93 -2.55 16.81
CA VAL A 7 -4.83 -2.06 15.43
C VAL A 7 -5.57 -3.03 14.52
N ILE A 8 -6.33 -2.49 13.58
CA ILE A 8 -6.82 -3.22 12.40
C ILE A 8 -6.06 -2.68 11.19
N ASP A 9 -5.36 -3.57 10.50
CA ASP A 9 -4.65 -3.26 9.26
C ASP A 9 -5.36 -3.94 8.09
N LEU A 10 -5.72 -3.17 7.06
CA LEU A 10 -6.38 -3.69 5.86
C LEU A 10 -5.36 -3.86 4.73
N ASP A 11 -5.35 -5.04 4.12
CA ASP A 11 -4.47 -5.36 3.00
C ASP A 11 -5.31 -5.84 1.80
N TRP A 12 -5.97 -4.88 1.12
CA TRP A 12 -6.70 -5.16 -0.12
C TRP A 12 -5.78 -4.87 -1.31
N GLU A 13 -5.41 -5.91 -2.03
CA GLU A 13 -4.54 -5.84 -3.22
C GLU A 13 -5.28 -6.17 -4.54
N TYR A 14 -5.85 -5.22 -5.28
CA TYR A 14 -6.01 -3.79 -4.98
C TYR A 14 -7.42 -3.30 -5.38
N PRO A 15 -8.02 -2.34 -4.65
CA PRO A 15 -9.29 -1.75 -5.08
C PRO A 15 -9.16 -1.09 -6.46
N ALA A 16 -10.16 -1.25 -7.31
CA ALA A 16 -10.26 -0.63 -8.64
C ALA A 16 -9.15 -0.97 -9.65
N ILE A 17 -8.24 -1.88 -9.32
CA ILE A 17 -7.27 -2.45 -10.25
C ILE A 17 -7.59 -3.92 -10.37
N GLU A 18 -7.77 -4.40 -11.59
CA GLU A 18 -8.05 -5.80 -11.84
C GLU A 18 -6.90 -6.68 -11.32
N GLY A 19 -7.18 -7.37 -10.22
CA GLY A 19 -6.34 -8.43 -9.69
C GLY A 19 -6.73 -9.81 -10.26
N PHE A 20 -6.28 -10.86 -9.59
CA PHE A 20 -6.71 -12.22 -9.92
C PHE A 20 -8.18 -12.40 -9.49
N GLN A 21 -9.10 -12.53 -10.47
CA GLN A 21 -10.54 -12.82 -10.28
C GLN A 21 -11.43 -11.65 -9.80
N ASP A 22 -11.09 -10.40 -10.09
CA ASP A 22 -11.91 -9.27 -9.63
C ASP A 22 -12.95 -8.81 -10.67
N ILE A 23 -14.25 -8.94 -10.33
CA ILE A 23 -15.42 -8.59 -11.18
C ILE A 23 -15.92 -7.15 -10.88
N LEU A 24 -15.31 -6.45 -9.92
CA LEU A 24 -15.85 -5.21 -9.32
C LEU A 24 -14.93 -3.97 -9.47
N SER A 25 -14.13 -3.90 -10.53
CA SER A 25 -13.15 -2.82 -10.73
C SER A 25 -13.78 -1.42 -10.78
N ALA A 26 -14.96 -1.25 -11.37
CA ALA A 26 -15.57 0.06 -11.59
C ALA A 26 -15.90 0.86 -10.31
N PHE A 27 -16.14 0.18 -9.18
CA PHE A 27 -16.52 0.81 -7.91
C PHE A 27 -15.54 0.53 -6.77
N GLY A 28 -14.40 -0.11 -7.06
CA GLY A 28 -13.45 -0.54 -6.03
C GLY A 28 -12.96 0.61 -5.16
N GLN A 29 -12.70 1.77 -5.75
CA GLN A 29 -12.22 2.96 -5.05
C GLN A 29 -13.25 3.47 -4.01
N GLN A 30 -14.51 3.63 -4.42
CA GLN A 30 -15.57 4.12 -3.54
C GLN A 30 -15.97 3.08 -2.48
N ASN A 31 -15.94 1.79 -2.84
CA ASN A 31 -16.20 0.71 -1.91
C ASN A 31 -15.14 0.65 -0.80
N PHE A 32 -13.87 0.88 -1.14
CA PHE A 32 -12.81 0.97 -0.14
C PHE A 32 -13.01 2.15 0.81
N THR A 33 -13.40 3.33 0.30
CA THR A 33 -13.78 4.47 1.16
C THR A 33 -14.94 4.13 2.09
N ALA A 34 -16.00 3.50 1.57
CA ALA A 34 -17.16 3.11 2.36
C ALA A 34 -16.79 2.12 3.48
N LEU A 35 -15.93 1.14 3.19
CA LEU A 35 -15.41 0.20 4.18
C LEU A 35 -14.68 0.92 5.31
N ILE A 36 -13.75 1.83 4.99
CA ILE A 36 -13.02 2.60 6.00
C ILE A 36 -13.97 3.45 6.87
N GLN A 37 -14.96 4.08 6.26
CA GLN A 37 -15.97 4.87 6.99
C GLN A 37 -16.77 4.00 7.96
N GLN A 38 -17.22 2.81 7.52
CA GLN A 38 -17.94 1.86 8.36
C GLN A 38 -17.07 1.35 9.51
N LEU A 39 -15.81 0.99 9.25
CA LEU A 39 -14.86 0.56 10.27
C LEU A 39 -14.63 1.66 11.30
N ARG A 40 -14.38 2.90 10.86
CA ARG A 40 -14.20 4.02 11.80
C ARG A 40 -15.47 4.29 12.61
N SER A 41 -16.65 4.19 12.01
CA SER A 41 -17.93 4.36 12.70
C SER A 41 -18.17 3.27 13.75
N ALA A 42 -17.87 2.01 13.43
CA ALA A 42 -18.11 0.87 14.31
C ALA A 42 -17.09 0.78 15.45
N LEU A 43 -15.83 1.09 15.16
CA LEU A 43 -14.72 0.96 16.09
C LEU A 43 -14.49 2.21 16.92
N GLY A 44 -14.93 3.40 16.48
CA GLY A 44 -14.65 4.65 17.17
C GLY A 44 -13.15 5.00 17.19
N ALA A 45 -12.75 5.96 18.02
CA ALA A 45 -11.37 6.48 18.06
C ALA A 45 -10.39 5.63 18.88
N GLN A 46 -10.88 4.66 19.65
CA GLN A 46 -10.05 3.83 20.53
C GLN A 46 -9.21 2.79 19.77
N TYR A 47 -9.67 2.35 18.58
CA TYR A 47 -8.91 1.46 17.71
C TYR A 47 -8.12 2.25 16.67
N GLN A 48 -6.91 1.76 16.40
CA GLN A 48 -6.16 2.25 15.25
C GLN A 48 -6.62 1.53 13.99
N ILE A 49 -6.71 2.29 12.89
CA ILE A 49 -6.98 1.73 11.57
C ILE A 49 -5.80 2.12 10.69
N SER A 50 -5.20 1.14 10.03
CA SER A 50 -4.22 1.35 8.97
C SER A 50 -4.57 0.49 7.77
N PHE A 51 -3.88 0.74 6.66
CA PHE A 51 -3.99 -0.10 5.48
C PHE A 51 -2.67 -0.12 4.72
N ALA A 52 -2.41 -1.23 4.05
CA ALA A 52 -1.34 -1.37 3.08
C ALA A 52 -1.76 -0.76 1.73
N SER A 53 -0.90 0.08 1.16
CA SER A 53 -1.10 0.70 -0.13
C SER A 53 -0.06 0.23 -1.13
N GLY A 54 -0.45 -0.04 -2.37
CA GLY A 54 0.51 -0.26 -3.45
C GLY A 54 1.44 0.95 -3.61
N GLY A 55 2.74 0.69 -3.73
CA GLY A 55 3.77 1.72 -3.89
C GLY A 55 3.99 2.21 -5.33
N PHE A 56 3.09 1.87 -6.26
CA PHE A 56 3.21 2.18 -7.69
C PHE A 56 2.11 3.14 -8.16
N GLN A 57 2.39 3.92 -9.20
CA GLN A 57 1.57 5.08 -9.59
C GLN A 57 0.10 4.74 -9.89
N GLN A 58 -0.17 3.61 -10.57
CA GLN A 58 -1.54 3.22 -10.90
C GLN A 58 -2.43 3.04 -9.66
N TYR A 59 -1.90 2.44 -8.59
CA TYR A 59 -2.61 2.33 -7.30
C TYR A 59 -2.87 3.70 -6.68
N LEU A 60 -1.83 4.53 -6.63
CA LEU A 60 -1.89 5.86 -6.03
C LEU A 60 -2.93 6.77 -6.71
N ASP A 61 -3.12 6.60 -8.03
CA ASP A 61 -4.09 7.38 -8.79
C ASP A 61 -5.52 6.84 -8.68
N SER A 62 -5.70 5.52 -8.65
CA SER A 62 -6.99 4.90 -8.96
C SER A 62 -7.65 4.17 -7.80
N SER A 63 -6.89 3.73 -6.80
CA SER A 63 -7.40 2.79 -5.78
C SER A 63 -7.95 3.45 -4.52
N VAL A 64 -7.56 4.70 -4.22
CA VAL A 64 -7.84 5.33 -2.92
C VAL A 64 -8.33 6.77 -3.08
N GLU A 65 -9.44 7.13 -2.41
CA GLU A 65 -9.84 8.53 -2.24
C GLU A 65 -9.06 9.17 -1.08
N TRP A 66 -7.76 9.41 -1.28
CA TRP A 66 -6.80 9.79 -0.23
C TRP A 66 -7.29 10.86 0.74
N LYS A 67 -7.86 11.96 0.21
CA LYS A 67 -8.35 13.08 1.04
C LYS A 67 -9.54 12.70 1.93
N LYS A 68 -10.36 11.72 1.53
CA LYS A 68 -11.50 11.22 2.31
C LYS A 68 -11.07 10.20 3.35
N ILE A 69 -10.11 9.33 3.00
CA ILE A 69 -9.68 8.19 3.84
C ILE A 69 -8.65 8.61 4.89
N MET A 70 -7.65 9.42 4.54
CA MET A 70 -6.53 9.74 5.44
C MET A 70 -6.92 10.45 6.75
N PRO A 71 -8.01 11.22 6.85
CA PRO A 71 -8.53 11.70 8.13
C PRO A 71 -9.07 10.58 9.04
N LEU A 72 -9.54 9.47 8.47
CA LEU A 72 -10.19 8.36 9.17
C LEU A 72 -9.21 7.27 9.63
N VAL A 73 -8.00 7.23 9.07
CA VAL A 73 -6.96 6.25 9.41
C VAL A 73 -5.81 6.87 10.20
N ASN A 74 -5.07 6.02 10.91
CA ASN A 74 -3.91 6.39 11.71
C ASN A 74 -2.65 6.47 10.86
N ASN A 75 -2.47 5.54 9.93
CA ASN A 75 -1.38 5.54 8.97
C ASN A 75 -1.73 4.74 7.72
N VAL A 76 -0.98 4.98 6.66
CA VAL A 76 -0.90 4.16 5.47
C VAL A 76 0.50 3.53 5.39
N ASN A 77 0.53 2.27 5.03
CA ASN A 77 1.74 1.45 4.94
C ASN A 77 2.08 1.25 3.45
N ILE A 78 3.05 1.99 2.92
CA ILE A 78 3.42 1.90 1.51
C ILE A 78 4.17 0.59 1.27
N MET A 79 3.60 -0.27 0.43
CA MET A 79 4.25 -1.45 -0.10
C MET A 79 5.25 -1.05 -1.20
N SER A 80 6.38 -0.48 -0.77
CA SER A 80 7.49 -0.03 -1.61
C SER A 80 8.44 -1.18 -1.98
N TYR A 81 7.86 -2.32 -2.30
CA TYR A 81 8.51 -3.56 -2.71
C TYR A 81 7.69 -4.21 -3.83
N ASP A 82 8.29 -5.18 -4.51
CA ASP A 82 7.70 -5.82 -5.70
C ASP A 82 7.33 -4.86 -6.85
N LEU A 83 7.92 -3.67 -6.84
CA LEU A 83 7.77 -2.63 -7.87
C LEU A 83 8.37 -3.05 -9.22
N VAL A 84 9.35 -3.95 -9.17
CA VAL A 84 9.84 -4.75 -10.30
C VAL A 84 9.69 -6.21 -9.90
N ASN A 85 8.97 -7.00 -10.69
CA ASN A 85 8.61 -8.37 -10.34
C ASN A 85 8.63 -9.28 -11.57
N GLY A 86 8.26 -10.56 -11.39
CA GLY A 86 8.30 -11.56 -12.47
C GLY A 86 7.48 -11.23 -13.73
N TYR A 87 6.57 -10.25 -13.66
CA TYR A 87 5.77 -9.78 -14.79
C TYR A 87 6.38 -8.55 -15.50
N SER A 88 7.44 -7.96 -14.94
CA SER A 88 8.13 -6.79 -15.51
C SER A 88 8.86 -7.15 -16.80
N LYS A 89 8.79 -6.25 -17.80
CA LYS A 89 9.47 -6.41 -19.09
C LYS A 89 10.97 -6.11 -19.05
N VAL A 90 11.43 -5.45 -17.98
CA VAL A 90 12.81 -4.99 -17.80
C VAL A 90 13.30 -5.31 -16.39
N THR A 91 14.60 -5.49 -16.25
CA THR A 91 15.28 -5.63 -14.96
C THR A 91 15.37 -4.31 -14.22
N GLY A 92 15.34 -4.36 -12.89
CA GLY A 92 15.42 -3.21 -12.02
C GLY A 92 15.36 -3.61 -10.55
N HIS A 93 15.50 -2.64 -9.65
CA HIS A 93 15.32 -2.86 -8.22
C HIS A 93 13.83 -3.06 -7.93
N HIS A 94 13.47 -4.07 -7.14
CA HIS A 94 12.07 -4.29 -6.72
C HIS A 94 11.66 -3.47 -5.50
N THR A 95 12.62 -2.99 -4.70
CA THR A 95 12.41 -2.09 -3.54
C THR A 95 13.30 -0.82 -3.61
N PRO A 96 13.24 -0.03 -4.71
CA PRO A 96 14.06 1.16 -4.88
C PRO A 96 13.62 2.29 -3.93
N LEU A 97 14.58 2.84 -3.19
CA LEU A 97 14.37 4.08 -2.42
C LEU A 97 14.12 5.27 -3.37
N PHE A 98 14.95 5.39 -4.40
CA PHE A 98 14.85 6.41 -5.45
C PHE A 98 14.82 5.75 -6.84
N SER A 99 14.19 6.41 -7.80
CA SER A 99 14.17 5.97 -9.19
C SER A 99 15.53 6.17 -9.86
N SER A 100 16.03 5.14 -10.54
CA SER A 100 17.29 5.24 -11.31
C SER A 100 17.07 5.82 -12.70
N ARG A 101 15.83 5.72 -13.22
CA ARG A 101 15.42 6.31 -14.50
C ARG A 101 14.09 7.06 -14.36
N PRO A 102 13.79 8.01 -15.27
CA PRO A 102 12.49 8.66 -15.29
C PRO A 102 11.35 7.63 -15.41
N LYS A 103 10.29 7.85 -14.63
CA LYS A 103 9.07 7.00 -14.61
C LYS A 103 9.25 5.59 -14.02
N GLU A 104 10.40 5.27 -13.43
CA GLU A 104 10.50 4.07 -12.59
C GLU A 104 9.80 4.29 -11.26
N GLU A 105 9.05 3.29 -10.81
CA GLU A 105 8.42 3.29 -9.49
C GLU A 105 9.49 3.31 -8.39
N SER A 106 9.25 4.04 -7.31
CA SER A 106 10.12 4.10 -6.14
C SER A 106 9.38 4.56 -4.90
N LEU A 107 9.95 4.25 -3.73
CA LEU A 107 9.43 4.74 -2.47
C LEU A 107 9.35 6.27 -2.45
N ASP A 108 10.39 6.97 -2.91
CA ASP A 108 10.38 8.44 -2.98
C ASP A 108 9.22 8.95 -3.83
N ASN A 109 8.98 8.40 -5.03
CA ASN A 109 7.85 8.82 -5.86
C ASN A 109 6.50 8.67 -5.15
N ALA A 110 6.27 7.55 -4.48
CA ALA A 110 5.04 7.30 -3.74
C ALA A 110 4.86 8.26 -2.54
N VAL A 111 5.94 8.47 -1.76
CA VAL A 111 5.93 9.43 -0.65
C VAL A 111 5.66 10.85 -1.17
N GLN A 112 6.38 11.31 -2.20
CA GLN A 112 6.20 12.63 -2.78
C GLN A 112 4.79 12.83 -3.33
N TYR A 113 4.18 11.80 -3.91
CA TYR A 113 2.78 11.84 -4.34
C TYR A 113 1.82 12.15 -3.18
N LEU A 114 1.93 11.40 -2.07
CA LEU A 114 1.08 11.63 -0.90
C LEU A 114 1.35 12.99 -0.24
N LEU A 115 2.61 13.43 -0.18
CA LEU A 115 2.96 14.75 0.33
C LEU A 115 2.33 15.88 -0.50
N ARG A 116 2.33 15.76 -1.84
CA ARG A 116 1.65 16.73 -2.73
C ARG A 116 0.13 16.76 -2.53
N LEU A 117 -0.48 15.67 -2.09
CA LEU A 117 -1.89 15.63 -1.72
C LEU A 117 -2.18 16.24 -0.33
N GLY A 118 -1.13 16.65 0.40
CA GLY A 118 -1.23 17.23 1.74
C GLY A 118 -1.32 16.18 2.85
N ILE A 119 -0.97 14.92 2.57
CA ILE A 119 -0.96 13.88 3.60
C ILE A 119 0.21 14.12 4.56
N PRO A 120 -0.04 14.16 5.88
CA PRO A 120 1.03 14.41 6.84
C PRO A 120 2.10 13.30 6.80
N PRO A 121 3.41 13.64 6.77
CA PRO A 121 4.50 12.66 6.71
C PRO A 121 4.43 11.60 7.82
N GLN A 122 4.01 11.99 9.03
CA GLN A 122 3.87 11.10 10.19
C GLN A 122 2.79 10.01 10.03
N LYS A 123 1.91 10.11 9.02
CA LYS A 123 0.95 9.06 8.68
C LYS A 123 1.45 8.10 7.59
N ILE A 124 2.62 8.34 7.01
CA ILE A 124 3.16 7.55 5.90
C ILE A 124 4.24 6.63 6.44
N ILE A 125 4.02 5.32 6.37
CA ILE A 125 4.98 4.30 6.80
C ILE A 125 5.60 3.66 5.57
N MET A 126 6.93 3.56 5.57
CA MET A 126 7.71 3.00 4.47
C MET A 126 7.80 1.47 4.64
N GLY A 127 7.49 0.72 3.58
CA GLY A 127 7.66 -0.73 3.55
C GLY A 127 9.11 -1.12 3.26
N SER A 128 9.56 -2.21 3.87
CA SER A 128 10.87 -2.81 3.61
C SER A 128 10.69 -4.29 3.32
N ALA A 129 11.35 -4.78 2.27
CA ALA A 129 11.36 -6.20 1.93
C ALA A 129 12.58 -6.89 2.54
N PHE A 130 12.37 -8.09 3.10
CA PHE A 130 13.44 -9.01 3.54
C PHE A 130 13.64 -10.18 2.56
N LEU A 131 13.18 -10.01 1.32
CA LEU A 131 13.20 -11.00 0.25
C LEU A 131 13.82 -10.40 -1.01
N HIS A 132 14.29 -11.26 -1.93
CA HIS A 132 14.79 -10.88 -3.24
C HIS A 132 13.82 -11.31 -4.34
N GLN A 133 13.59 -10.44 -5.34
CA GLN A 133 12.79 -10.78 -6.51
C GLN A 133 13.63 -11.27 -7.69
N ASN A 134 13.23 -12.41 -8.25
CA ASN A 134 13.85 -12.99 -9.44
C ASN A 134 12.95 -12.80 -10.67
N LEU A 135 13.54 -12.36 -11.79
CA LEU A 135 12.87 -12.35 -13.08
C LEU A 135 12.87 -13.76 -13.69
N GLY A 136 11.91 -14.58 -13.30
CA GLY A 136 11.80 -15.96 -13.77
C GLY A 136 11.03 -16.09 -15.07
N LYS A 137 11.69 -16.51 -16.16
CA LYS A 137 11.05 -17.46 -17.10
C LYS A 137 11.12 -18.87 -16.50
N MET A 138 10.43 -19.12 -15.39
CA MET A 138 10.31 -20.47 -14.82
C MET A 138 9.02 -20.58 -13.98
N SER A 139 8.11 -21.45 -14.45
CA SER A 139 6.91 -22.06 -13.84
C SER A 139 6.24 -21.36 -12.63
N PRO A 140 4.92 -21.10 -12.68
CA PRO A 140 4.21 -20.35 -11.65
C PRO A 140 3.98 -21.22 -10.40
N ARG A 141 4.92 -21.24 -9.47
CA ARG A 141 4.60 -21.53 -8.07
C ARG A 141 4.33 -20.23 -7.36
N LYS A 142 3.03 -19.97 -7.13
CA LYS A 142 2.51 -18.85 -6.34
C LYS A 142 3.12 -18.95 -4.93
N THR A 143 4.16 -18.18 -4.68
CA THR A 143 4.60 -17.93 -3.30
C THR A 143 3.83 -16.70 -2.86
N MET A 144 2.73 -16.91 -2.14
CA MET A 144 2.09 -15.84 -1.37
C MET A 144 3.03 -15.53 -0.21
N VAL A 145 3.80 -14.45 -0.33
CA VAL A 145 4.71 -14.03 0.72
C VAL A 145 3.94 -13.09 1.65
N CYS A 146 3.73 -13.53 2.88
CA CYS A 146 3.23 -12.68 3.96
C CYS A 146 4.35 -11.68 4.29
N ILE A 147 4.18 -10.41 3.92
CA ILE A 147 5.15 -9.36 4.21
C ILE A 147 4.78 -8.74 5.55
N ILE A 148 5.66 -8.91 6.53
CA ILE A 148 5.46 -8.33 7.86
C ILE A 148 5.75 -6.84 7.77
N LEU A 149 4.69 -6.02 7.77
CA LEU A 149 4.78 -4.60 8.03
C LEU A 149 5.14 -4.37 9.50
N VAL A 150 6.43 -4.24 9.78
CA VAL A 150 6.90 -3.91 11.13
C VAL A 150 6.74 -2.41 11.38
N SER A 151 5.61 -2.01 11.97
CA SER A 151 5.44 -0.65 12.51
C SER A 151 5.94 -0.62 13.97
N ILE A 152 7.24 -0.36 14.18
CA ILE A 152 7.76 -0.10 15.53
C ILE A 152 7.47 1.37 15.85
N ARG A 153 6.48 1.63 16.71
CA ARG A 153 6.30 2.95 17.34
C ARG A 153 6.96 2.91 18.72
N THR A 154 8.04 3.67 18.89
CA THR A 154 8.62 4.01 20.21
C THR A 154 7.86 5.14 20.87
#